data_AF-A0A846NHS6-F1
#
_entry.id   AF-A0A846NHS6-F1
#
_cell.length_a   1.000
_cell.length_b   1.000
_cell.length_c   1.000
_cell.angle_alpha   90.00
_cell.angle_beta   90.00
_cell.angle_gamma   90.00
#
_symmetry.space_group_name_H-M   'P 1'
#
loop_
_entity.id
_entity.type
_entity.pdbx_description
1 polymer ?
#
loop_
_entity_poly.entity_id
_entity_poly.type
_entity_poly.pdbx_seq_one_letter_code
_entity_poly.pdbx_strand_id
1 'polypeptide(L)'
;EEKIDFKVSGVNRDKDREEKLPKPKRKRWKKIFLFFFIFVILGTFSWFGLKVYLAAKKIIGSNISGGALGLFGALNPSQLKGEGSGRINILLLGIGGEDWPGGQLTDTIIVTSIDP
;
A
#
# COMPACT_ATOMS: atom_id res chain seq x y z
N GLU A 1 -89.67 41.49 30.47
CA GLU A 1 -88.87 40.56 29.66
C GLU A 1 -87.44 40.62 30.15
N GLU A 2 -86.99 39.48 30.65
CA GLU A 2 -85.74 39.28 31.37
C GLU A 2 -84.66 38.85 30.36
N LYS A 3 -83.55 39.59 30.27
CA LYS A 3 -82.31 39.10 29.67
C LYS A 3 -81.14 39.54 30.54
N ILE A 4 -80.79 38.65 31.45
CA ILE A 4 -79.55 38.65 32.21
C ILE A 4 -78.45 38.28 31.20
N ASP A 5 -77.60 39.24 30.86
CA ASP A 5 -76.47 38.98 29.95
C ASP A 5 -75.33 38.29 30.72
N PHE A 6 -74.81 37.25 30.07
CA PHE A 6 -74.12 36.13 30.67
C PHE A 6 -72.61 36.39 30.76
N LYS A 7 -72.05 36.19 31.95
CA LYS A 7 -70.62 36.27 32.27
C LYS A 7 -69.82 35.24 31.47
N VAL A 8 -68.99 35.70 30.52
CA VAL A 8 -67.94 34.87 29.91
C VAL A 8 -66.60 35.17 30.57
N SER A 9 -66.36 34.54 31.72
CA SER A 9 -65.01 34.33 32.25
C SER A 9 -64.52 32.96 31.79
N GLY A 10 -63.80 32.94 30.68
CA GLY A 10 -63.25 31.71 30.08
C GLY A 10 -61.96 31.99 29.36
N VAL A 11 -60.94 32.48 30.08
CA VAL A 11 -59.56 32.49 29.58
C VAL A 11 -59.14 31.02 29.47
N ASN A 12 -59.15 30.52 28.23
CA ASN A 12 -58.79 29.16 27.87
C ASN A 12 -57.25 29.02 27.95
N ARG A 13 -56.74 28.50 29.06
CA ARG A 13 -55.30 28.42 29.40
C ARG A 13 -54.62 27.10 29.02
N ASP A 14 -55.09 26.41 27.98
CA ASP A 14 -54.69 25.01 27.75
C ASP A 14 -54.11 24.68 26.37
N LYS A 15 -53.45 25.61 25.66
CA LYS A 15 -52.79 25.28 24.37
C LYS A 15 -51.29 25.61 24.25
N ASP A 16 -50.61 25.83 25.37
CA ASP A 16 -49.16 26.13 25.38
C ASP A 16 -48.30 24.98 25.94
N ARG A 17 -48.71 23.72 25.75
CA ARG A 17 -47.88 22.56 26.09
C ARG A 17 -47.66 21.65 24.89
N GLU A 18 -47.03 22.19 23.85
CA GLU A 18 -46.17 21.35 23.03
C GLU A 18 -44.99 20.90 23.89
N GLU A 19 -45.09 19.67 24.40
CA GLU A 19 -44.00 18.97 25.05
C GLU A 19 -42.88 18.76 24.02
N LYS A 20 -41.87 19.65 24.05
CA LYS A 20 -40.68 19.57 23.20
C LYS A 20 -39.90 18.31 23.58
N LEU A 21 -40.20 17.19 22.93
CA LEU A 21 -39.41 15.96 23.03
C LEU A 21 -37.91 16.29 22.79
N PRO A 22 -37.00 15.88 23.68
CA PRO A 22 -35.58 16.18 23.53
C PRO A 22 -35.03 15.46 22.30
N LYS A 23 -34.66 16.22 21.26
CA LYS A 23 -34.04 15.68 20.04
C LYS A 23 -32.73 14.96 20.41
N PRO A 24 -32.55 13.67 20.06
CA PRO A 24 -31.35 12.95 20.43
C PRO A 24 -30.13 13.56 19.73
N LYS A 25 -29.20 14.12 20.51
CA LYS A 25 -27.89 14.59 20.04
C LYS A 25 -27.00 13.40 19.67
N ARG A 26 -27.31 12.71 18.57
CA ARG A 26 -26.45 11.69 17.98
C ARG A 26 -25.99 12.18 16.62
N LYS A 27 -24.67 12.15 16.36
CA LYS A 27 -24.00 11.87 15.05
C LYS A 27 -22.61 12.52 14.87
N ARG A 28 -22.12 13.39 15.76
CA ARG A 28 -20.80 14.02 15.53
C ARG A 28 -19.61 13.06 15.70
N TRP A 29 -19.68 12.13 16.65
CA TRP A 29 -18.58 11.19 16.91
C TRP A 29 -18.44 10.14 15.81
N LYS A 30 -19.53 9.77 15.13
CA LYS A 30 -19.46 8.89 13.94
C LYS A 30 -18.66 9.54 12.81
N LYS A 31 -18.75 10.86 12.64
CA LYS A 31 -17.96 11.60 11.64
C LYS A 31 -16.49 11.68 12.03
N ILE A 32 -16.20 11.88 13.32
CA ILE A 32 -14.82 11.89 13.86
C ILE A 32 -14.18 10.50 13.70
N PHE A 33 -14.92 9.45 14.04
CA PHE A 33 -14.45 8.07 13.90
C PHE A 33 -14.21 7.70 12.43
N LEU A 34 -15.10 8.15 11.53
CA LEU A 34 -14.92 7.96 10.08
C LEU A 34 -13.67 8.68 9.56
N PHE A 35 -13.45 9.94 9.98
CA PHE A 35 -12.24 10.69 9.63
C PHE A 35 -10.98 10.02 10.16
N PHE A 36 -11.00 9.55 11.41
CA PHE A 36 -9.89 8.82 12.01
C PHE A 36 -9.58 7.53 11.23
N PHE A 37 -10.60 6.75 10.89
CA PHE A 37 -10.44 5.51 10.14
C PHE A 37 -9.82 5.75 8.74
N ILE A 38 -10.29 6.78 8.04
CA ILE A 38 -9.71 7.20 6.75
C ILE A 38 -8.25 7.63 6.91
N PHE A 39 -7.92 8.35 7.99
CA PHE A 39 -6.56 8.77 8.28
C PHE A 39 -5.63 7.58 8.57
N VAL A 40 -6.11 6.57 9.32
CA VAL A 40 -5.34 5.34 9.56
C VAL A 40 -5.11 4.56 8.26
N ILE A 41 -6.11 4.48 7.38
CA ILE A 41 -5.95 3.83 6.07
C ILE A 41 -4.91 4.59 5.24
N LEU A 42 -5.02 5.91 5.12
CA LEU A 42 -4.05 6.71 4.36
C LEU A 42 -2.63 6.59 4.93
N GLY A 43 -2.48 6.62 6.26
CA GLY A 43 -1.19 6.46 6.93
C GLY A 43 -0.56 5.09 6.70
N THR A 44 -1.36 4.01 6.80
CA THR A 44 -0.88 2.64 6.57
C THR A 44 -0.52 2.40 5.11
N PHE A 45 -1.32 2.90 4.16
CA PHE A 45 -1.01 2.81 2.73
C PHE A 45 0.25 3.60 2.36
N SER A 46 0.43 4.81 2.88
CA SER A 46 1.66 5.59 2.66
C SER A 46 2.90 4.91 3.23
N TRP A 47 2.81 4.40 4.47
CA TRP A 47 3.92 3.68 5.09
C TRP A 47 4.30 2.41 4.32
N PHE A 48 3.29 1.64 3.90
CA PHE A 48 3.49 0.42 3.13
C PHE A 48 4.06 0.71 1.74
N GLY A 49 3.54 1.74 1.05
CA GLY A 49 4.04 2.19 -0.25
C GLY A 49 5.52 2.58 -0.21
N LEU A 50 5.96 3.30 0.83
CA LEU A 50 7.37 3.63 1.02
C LEU A 50 8.24 2.39 1.26
N LYS A 51 7.77 1.43 2.07
CA LYS A 51 8.49 0.17 2.30
C LYS A 51 8.65 -0.64 1.02
N VAL A 52 7.58 -0.77 0.24
CA VAL A 52 7.60 -1.46 -1.07
C VAL A 52 8.52 -0.74 -2.04
N TYR A 53 8.45 0.58 -2.13
CA TYR A 53 9.32 1.37 -3.01
C TYR A 53 10.79 1.22 -2.66
N LEU A 54 11.15 1.28 -1.37
CA LEU A 54 12.52 1.07 -0.92
C LEU A 54 13.01 -0.36 -1.18
N ALA A 55 12.16 -1.36 -0.95
CA ALA A 55 12.47 -2.76 -1.26
C ALA A 55 12.67 -2.97 -2.76
N ALA A 56 11.77 -2.45 -3.59
CA ALA A 56 11.88 -2.49 -5.05
C ALA A 56 13.16 -1.79 -5.52
N LYS A 57 13.46 -0.59 -5.02
CA LYS A 57 14.70 0.12 -5.34
C LYS A 57 15.94 -0.66 -4.89
N LYS A 58 15.91 -1.35 -3.75
CA LYS A 58 17.01 -2.20 -3.29
C LYS A 58 17.21 -3.40 -4.21
N ILE A 59 16.12 -4.07 -4.61
CA ILE A 59 16.18 -5.22 -5.54
C ILE A 59 16.66 -4.75 -6.93
N ILE A 60 16.18 -3.61 -7.41
CA ILE A 60 16.55 -3.05 -8.72
C ILE A 60 17.99 -2.55 -8.70
N GLY A 61 18.38 -1.74 -7.71
CA GLY A 61 19.71 -1.13 -7.63
C GLY A 61 20.82 -2.12 -7.26
N SER A 62 20.50 -3.19 -6.53
CA SER A 62 21.49 -4.21 -6.11
C SER A 62 21.82 -5.23 -7.20
N ASN A 63 21.02 -5.35 -8.26
CA ASN A 63 21.16 -6.40 -9.29
C ASN A 63 21.51 -5.89 -10.69
N ILE A 64 21.96 -4.63 -10.81
CA ILE A 64 22.39 -4.03 -12.09
C ILE A 64 23.61 -4.76 -12.70
N SER A 65 24.28 -5.66 -11.96
CA SER A 65 25.45 -6.40 -12.43
C SER A 65 25.19 -7.73 -13.13
N GLY A 66 23.95 -8.23 -13.30
CA GLY A 66 23.77 -9.37 -14.22
C GLY A 66 22.51 -10.23 -14.19
N GLY A 67 21.64 -10.12 -13.18
CA GLY A 67 20.48 -11.03 -13.06
C GLY A 67 19.13 -10.46 -13.53
N ALA A 68 18.95 -9.15 -13.43
CA ALA A 68 17.61 -8.54 -13.53
C ALA A 68 17.32 -7.82 -14.87
N LEU A 69 18.27 -7.75 -15.80
CA LEU A 69 18.09 -7.03 -17.07
C LEU A 69 16.99 -7.65 -17.95
N GLY A 70 16.75 -8.97 -17.85
CA GLY A 70 15.66 -9.66 -18.53
C GLY A 70 14.27 -9.38 -17.94
N LEU A 71 14.16 -8.96 -16.68
CA LEU A 71 12.89 -8.66 -16.01
C LEU A 71 12.28 -7.31 -16.44
N PHE A 72 13.10 -6.38 -16.94
CA PHE A 72 12.68 -5.02 -17.29
C PHE A 72 12.51 -4.79 -18.80
N GLY A 73 12.56 -5.83 -19.63
CA GLY A 73 12.38 -5.71 -21.08
C GLY A 73 13.47 -4.90 -21.80
N ALA A 74 14.58 -4.59 -21.13
CA ALA A 74 15.74 -3.90 -21.71
C ALA A 74 16.56 -4.81 -22.64
N LEU A 75 16.32 -6.12 -22.57
CA LEU A 75 16.83 -7.10 -23.52
C LEU A 75 15.64 -7.60 -24.33
N ASN A 76 15.72 -7.49 -25.66
CA ASN A 76 14.86 -8.28 -26.53
C ASN A 76 15.12 -9.76 -26.15
N PRO A 77 14.14 -10.50 -25.61
CA PRO A 77 14.33 -11.91 -25.28
C PRO A 77 14.40 -12.77 -26.54
N SER A 78 14.55 -12.16 -27.73
CA SER A 78 14.93 -12.83 -28.96
C SER A 78 16.28 -13.48 -28.70
N GLN A 79 16.19 -14.76 -28.36
CA GLN A 79 17.23 -15.76 -28.17
C GLN A 79 18.67 -15.24 -28.16
N LEU A 80 19.39 -15.50 -27.06
CA LEU A 80 20.82 -15.29 -27.00
C LEU A 80 21.50 -16.03 -28.16
N LYS A 81 22.58 -15.45 -28.70
CA LYS A 81 23.34 -16.07 -29.78
C LYS A 81 23.82 -17.46 -29.34
N GLY A 82 23.28 -18.51 -29.96
CA GLY A 82 23.59 -19.92 -29.64
C GLY A 82 22.62 -20.59 -28.67
N GLU A 83 21.55 -19.90 -28.24
CA GLU A 83 20.43 -20.50 -27.52
C GLU A 83 19.75 -21.56 -28.40
N GLY A 84 19.51 -22.75 -27.84
CA GLY A 84 18.95 -23.90 -28.58
C GLY A 84 19.97 -24.71 -29.41
N SER A 85 21.26 -24.37 -29.40
CA SER A 85 22.30 -25.12 -30.12
C SER A 85 22.70 -26.47 -29.50
N GLY A 86 22.02 -26.91 -28.43
CA GLY A 86 22.32 -28.15 -27.70
C GLY A 86 23.54 -28.08 -26.77
N ARG A 87 24.43 -27.11 -26.99
CA ARG A 87 25.64 -26.89 -26.18
C ARG A 87 25.33 -26.26 -24.83
N ILE A 88 25.95 -26.79 -23.79
CA ILE A 88 25.86 -26.29 -22.40
C ILE A 88 27.15 -25.54 -22.08
N ASN A 89 27.05 -24.24 -21.80
CA ASN A 89 28.19 -23.42 -21.41
C ASN A 89 28.13 -23.13 -19.90
N ILE A 90 29.19 -23.52 -19.19
CA ILE A 90 29.33 -23.38 -17.74
C ILE A 90 30.49 -22.42 -17.45
N LEU A 91 30.20 -21.35 -16.71
CA LEU A 91 31.19 -20.42 -16.16
C LEU A 91 31.33 -20.69 -14.66
N LEU A 92 32.54 -21.02 -14.23
CA LEU A 92 32.89 -21.19 -12.81
C LEU A 92 33.85 -20.07 -12.39
N LEU A 93 33.53 -19.41 -11.29
CA LEU A 93 34.31 -18.32 -10.69
C LEU A 93 34.74 -18.72 -9.28
N GLY A 94 36.04 -18.63 -8.98
CA GLY A 94 36.58 -18.83 -7.64
C GLY A 94 36.78 -17.49 -6.94
N ILE A 95 36.04 -17.25 -5.87
CA ILE A 95 36.13 -16.04 -5.03
C ILE A 95 36.68 -16.38 -3.64
N GLY A 96 37.43 -15.45 -3.04
CA GLY A 96 38.11 -15.65 -1.75
C GLY A 96 37.20 -15.64 -0.51
N GLY A 97 36.00 -15.07 -0.59
CA GLY A 97 35.01 -15.05 0.51
C GLY A 97 35.12 -13.83 1.45
N GLU A 98 34.10 -13.59 2.28
CA GLU A 98 33.93 -12.33 3.03
C GLU A 98 34.99 -12.07 4.12
N ASP A 99 35.69 -13.11 4.57
CA ASP A 99 36.67 -13.04 5.67
C ASP A 99 38.03 -12.45 5.26
N TRP A 100 38.23 -12.09 3.98
CA TRP A 100 39.51 -11.61 3.46
C TRP A 100 39.41 -10.25 2.76
N PRO A 101 40.38 -9.33 2.97
CA PRO A 101 40.48 -8.10 2.18
C PRO A 101 40.61 -8.43 0.70
N GLY A 102 39.65 -7.97 -0.11
CA GLY A 102 39.59 -8.32 -1.54
C GLY A 102 38.89 -9.64 -1.84
N GLY A 103 38.17 -10.25 -0.89
CA GLY A 103 37.50 -11.54 -1.06
C GLY A 103 36.41 -11.62 -2.13
N GLN A 104 36.00 -10.48 -2.70
CA GLN A 104 35.13 -10.42 -3.87
C GLN A 104 35.89 -10.44 -5.21
N LEU A 105 37.22 -10.42 -5.19
CA LEU A 105 38.05 -10.60 -6.37
C LEU A 105 38.02 -12.07 -6.81
N THR A 106 38.05 -12.26 -8.12
CA THR A 106 38.08 -13.58 -8.73
C THR A 106 39.47 -13.85 -9.26
N ASP A 107 40.19 -14.76 -8.62
CA ASP A 107 41.53 -15.17 -9.06
C ASP A 107 41.46 -16.35 -10.04
N THR A 108 40.31 -17.05 -10.09
CA THR A 108 40.10 -18.23 -10.93
C THR A 108 38.84 -18.11 -11.78
N ILE A 109 39.01 -18.18 -13.10
CA ILE A 109 37.93 -18.17 -14.08
C ILE A 109 38.08 -19.43 -14.94
N ILE A 110 37.06 -20.30 -14.93
CA ILE A 110 37.03 -21.50 -15.75
C ILE A 110 35.77 -21.45 -16.64
N VAL A 111 35.98 -21.62 -17.93
CA VAL A 111 34.90 -21.73 -18.92
C VAL A 111 34.91 -23.13 -19.50
N THR A 112 33.79 -23.83 -19.40
CA THR A 112 33.61 -25.16 -19.97
C THR A 112 32.42 -25.16 -20.91
N SER A 113 32.57 -25.78 -22.08
CA SER A 113 31.48 -26.01 -23.03
C SER A 113 31.34 -27.50 -23.24
N ILE A 114 30.11 -28.01 -23.11
CA ILE A 114 29.78 -29.43 -23.28
C ILE A 114 28.86 -29.56 -24.48
N ASP A 115 29.23 -30.47 -25.40
CA ASP A 115 28.43 -30.88 -26.55
C ASP A 115 28.04 -32.36 -26.32
N PRO A 116 26.77 -32.65 -25.96
CA PRO A 116 26.32 -33.99 -25.55
C PRO A 116 26.15 -35.00 -26.70
#